data_AF-A0A920VT80-F1
#
_entry.id   AF-A0A920VT80-F1
#
_cell.length_a   1.000
_cell.length_b   1.000
_cell.length_c   1.000
_cell.angle_alpha   90.00
_cell.angle_beta   90.00
_cell.angle_gamma   90.00
#
_symmetry.space_group_name_H-M   'P 1'
#
loop_
_entity.id
_entity.type
_entity.pdbx_description
1 polymer ?
#
loop_
_entity_poly.entity_id
_entity_poly.type
_entity_poly.pdbx_seq_one_letter_code
_entity_poly.pdbx_strand_id
1 'polypeptide(L)'
;MLTKADDYPIHQLPIPVSEVGSERNFYDRYFFNGYNQEGDIFFAVALCLYPNLNIMDGSFVFVYEGIQHNYRYSRILDQERLNTE
;
A
#
# COMPACT_ATOMS: atom_id res chain seq x y z
N MET A 1 18.25 16.96 4.49
CA MET A 1 18.21 16.16 5.73
C MET A 1 16.90 15.40 5.69
N LEU A 2 16.93 14.07 5.83
CA LEU A 2 15.71 13.26 5.90
C LEU A 2 15.16 13.33 7.32
N THR A 3 13.83 13.37 7.42
CA THR A 3 13.03 13.33 8.62
C THR A 3 12.38 11.96 8.77
N LYS A 4 11.85 11.66 9.95
CA LYS A 4 11.12 10.39 10.18
C LYS A 4 9.90 10.23 9.27
N ALA A 5 9.32 11.33 8.80
CA ALA A 5 8.15 11.27 7.91
C ALA A 5 8.52 10.75 6.52
N ASP A 6 9.79 10.84 6.12
CA ASP A 6 10.26 10.39 4.80
C ASP A 6 10.30 8.85 4.67
N ASP A 7 10.23 8.11 5.79
CA ASP A 7 10.10 6.65 5.79
C ASP A 7 8.67 6.18 5.48
N TYR A 8 7.71 7.10 5.48
CA TYR A 8 6.30 6.80 5.24
C TYR A 8 5.87 7.40 3.89
N PRO A 9 4.96 6.74 3.16
CA PRO A 9 4.32 7.29 1.99
C PRO A 9 3.34 8.37 2.46
N ILE A 10 3.87 9.54 2.81
CA ILE A 10 3.09 10.70 3.23
C ILE A 10 3.41 11.81 2.24
N HIS A 11 2.57 11.95 1.21
CA HIS A 11 2.61 13.12 0.33
C HIS A 11 1.82 14.27 0.98
N GLN A 12 2.34 15.51 0.98
CA GLN A 12 1.69 16.63 1.66
C GLN A 12 1.38 17.80 0.73
N LEU A 13 0.10 18.14 0.70
CA LEU A 13 -0.41 19.48 0.45
C LEU A 13 -0.22 20.33 1.74
N PRO A 14 -0.31 21.67 1.68
CA PRO A 14 -0.22 22.53 2.88
C PRO A 14 -1.51 22.49 3.73
N ILE A 15 -2.08 21.31 3.93
CA ILE A 15 -3.32 21.02 4.66
C ILE A 15 -3.05 19.84 5.63
N PRO A 16 -3.96 19.52 6.57
CA PRO A 16 -3.77 18.43 7.51
C PRO A 16 -3.46 17.09 6.83
N VAL A 17 -2.64 16.25 7.47
CA VAL A 17 -2.25 14.92 6.94
C VAL A 17 -3.47 14.01 6.73
N SER A 18 -4.59 14.20 7.40
CA SER A 18 -5.80 13.43 7.08
C SER A 18 -6.37 13.72 5.69
N GLU A 19 -5.98 14.83 5.05
CA GLU A 19 -6.54 15.31 3.78
C GLU A 19 -5.53 15.15 2.63
N VAL A 20 -5.99 14.66 1.47
CA VAL A 20 -5.13 14.32 0.32
C VAL A 20 -5.60 14.95 -1.00
N GLY A 21 -6.29 16.09 -0.89
CA GLY A 21 -6.89 16.79 -2.02
C GLY A 21 -8.14 16.10 -2.55
N SER A 22 -8.58 16.47 -3.76
CA SER A 22 -9.87 16.04 -4.32
C SER A 22 -9.82 14.76 -5.16
N GLU A 23 -8.64 14.20 -5.42
CA GLU A 23 -8.51 13.02 -6.28
C GLU A 23 -9.04 11.78 -5.57
N ARG A 24 -10.12 11.20 -6.10
CA ARG A 24 -10.83 10.08 -5.47
C ARG A 24 -9.90 8.88 -5.22
N ASN A 25 -9.00 8.61 -6.17
CA ASN A 25 -8.13 7.44 -6.13
C ASN A 25 -6.70 7.77 -5.67
N PHE A 26 -6.50 8.88 -4.95
CA PHE A 26 -5.21 9.11 -4.28
C PHE A 26 -4.92 7.96 -3.31
N TYR A 27 -3.70 7.44 -3.34
CA TYR A 27 -3.26 6.41 -2.41
C TYR A 27 -1.82 6.60 -1.97
N ASP A 28 -1.58 6.23 -0.72
CA ASP A 28 -0.25 5.98 -0.19
C ASP A 28 0.00 4.46 -0.24
N ARG A 29 1.11 4.03 -0.85
CA ARG A 29 1.35 2.61 -1.13
C ARG A 29 2.74 2.17 -0.73
N TYR A 30 2.76 1.10 0.06
CA TYR A 30 3.92 0.22 0.14
C TYR A 30 3.78 -0.86 -0.92
N PHE A 31 4.84 -1.07 -1.69
CA PHE A 31 4.92 -2.13 -2.66
C PHE A 31 6.29 -2.79 -2.57
N PHE A 32 6.30 -4.11 -2.48
CA PHE A 32 7.51 -4.89 -2.49
C PHE A 32 7.29 -6.18 -3.25
N ASN A 33 8.29 -6.61 -4.00
CA ASN A 33 8.24 -7.85 -4.75
C ASN A 33 9.61 -8.51 -4.78
N GLY A 34 9.61 -9.79 -5.12
CA GLY A 34 10.83 -10.56 -5.23
C GLY A 34 10.67 -11.75 -6.15
N TYR A 35 11.82 -12.24 -6.59
CA TYR A 35 11.98 -13.49 -7.33
C TYR A 35 13.00 -14.35 -6.62
N ASN A 36 12.91 -15.66 -6.76
CA ASN A 36 14.07 -16.52 -6.48
C ASN A 36 15.13 -16.38 -7.58
N GLN A 37 16.29 -17.02 -7.38
CA GLN A 37 17.41 -16.93 -8.32
C GLN A 37 17.08 -17.55 -9.69
N GLU A 38 16.27 -18.61 -9.68
CA GLU A 38 15.85 -19.34 -10.88
C GLU A 38 14.73 -18.62 -11.64
N GLY A 39 14.01 -17.69 -10.98
CA GLY A 39 12.97 -16.86 -11.58
C GLY A 39 11.61 -17.56 -11.78
N ASP A 40 11.44 -18.78 -11.28
CA ASP A 40 10.19 -19.56 -11.34
C ASP A 40 9.28 -19.33 -10.11
N ILE A 41 9.81 -18.69 -9.06
CA ILE A 41 9.03 -18.19 -7.92
C ILE A 41 8.98 -16.67 -8.00
N PHE A 42 7.77 -16.12 -7.88
CA PHE A 42 7.56 -14.69 -7.69
C PHE A 42 6.62 -14.43 -6.52
N PHE A 43 6.87 -13.35 -5.79
CA PHE A 43 5.86 -12.78 -4.92
C PHE A 43 5.79 -11.28 -5.05
N ALA A 44 4.62 -10.72 -4.78
CA ALA A 44 4.43 -9.30 -4.55
C ALA A 44 3.49 -9.08 -3.37
N VAL A 45 3.80 -8.08 -2.56
CA VAL A 45 2.96 -7.59 -1.48
C VAL A 45 2.71 -6.10 -1.68
N ALA A 46 1.46 -5.70 -1.50
CA ALA A 46 1.05 -4.32 -1.52
C ALA A 46 0.18 -4.01 -0.30
N LEU A 47 0.36 -2.81 0.24
CA LEU A 47 -0.51 -2.21 1.23
C LEU A 47 -0.84 -0.80 0.75
N CYS A 48 -2.12 -0.47 0.61
CA CYS A 48 -2.55 0.84 0.14
C CYS A 48 -3.52 1.48 1.13
N LEU A 49 -3.34 2.78 1.34
CA LEU A 49 -4.25 3.61 2.10
C LEU A 49 -4.92 4.59 1.15
N TYR A 50 -6.25 4.64 1.15
CA TYR A 50 -7.05 5.56 0.35
C TYR A 50 -7.85 6.47 1.28
N PRO A 51 -7.31 7.64 1.69
CA PRO A 51 -7.96 8.51 2.66
C PRO A 51 -9.33 9.00 2.17
N ASN A 52 -9.44 9.41 0.89
CA ASN A 52 -10.68 9.87 0.27
C ASN A 52 -11.77 8.78 0.15
N LEU A 53 -11.38 7.49 0.16
CA LEU A 53 -12.32 6.37 0.15
C LEU A 53 -12.59 5.82 1.55
N ASN A 54 -11.84 6.26 2.56
CA ASN A 54 -11.80 5.67 3.91
C ASN A 54 -11.50 4.16 3.90
N ILE A 55 -10.65 3.71 2.97
CA ILE A 55 -10.32 2.29 2.77
C ILE A 55 -8.82 2.07 2.93
N MET A 56 -8.48 0.98 3.59
CA MET A 56 -7.17 0.36 3.54
C MET A 56 -7.31 -0.98 2.83
N ASP A 57 -6.46 -1.25 1.85
CA ASP A 57 -6.41 -2.53 1.17
C ASP A 57 -5.02 -3.15 1.21
N GLY A 58 -5.00 -4.46 0.98
CA GLY A 58 -3.78 -5.24 0.87
C GLY A 58 -3.91 -6.27 -0.24
N SER A 59 -2.78 -6.59 -0.86
CA SER A 59 -2.70 -7.68 -1.82
C SER A 59 -1.44 -8.49 -1.58
N PHE A 60 -1.57 -9.80 -1.67
CA PHE A 60 -0.44 -10.71 -1.80
C PHE A 60 -0.61 -11.55 -3.06
N VAL A 61 0.41 -11.57 -3.90
CA VAL A 61 0.47 -12.38 -5.11
C VAL A 61 1.64 -13.32 -4.96
N PHE A 62 1.42 -14.60 -5.28
CA PHE A 62 2.44 -15.63 -5.27
C PHE A 62 2.33 -16.45 -6.55
N VAL A 63 3.44 -16.60 -7.27
CA VAL A 63 3.53 -17.43 -8.48
C VAL A 63 4.51 -18.54 -8.20
N TYR A 64 4.07 -19.78 -8.39
CA TYR A 64 4.88 -20.98 -8.24
C TYR A 64 4.34 -22.08 -9.15
N GLU A 65 5.22 -22.87 -9.77
CA GLU A 65 4.86 -23.94 -10.72
C GLU A 65 3.92 -23.46 -11.84
N GLY A 66 4.07 -22.20 -12.28
CA GLY A 66 3.25 -21.59 -13.32
C GLY A 66 1.83 -21.19 -12.90
N ILE A 67 1.48 -21.29 -11.60
CA ILE A 67 0.16 -20.93 -11.06
C ILE A 67 0.28 -19.62 -10.26
N GLN A 68 -0.59 -18.65 -10.54
CA GLN A 68 -0.69 -17.41 -9.77
C GLN A 68 -1.81 -17.47 -8.72
N HIS A 69 -1.42 -17.37 -7.46
CA HIS A 69 -2.30 -17.24 -6.32
C HIS A 69 -2.46 -15.76 -5.96
N ASN A 70 -3.71 -15.30 -5.83
CA ASN A 70 -4.03 -13.91 -5.53
C ASN A 70 -4.85 -13.82 -4.24
N TYR A 71 -4.36 -13.05 -3.29
CA TYR A 71 -5.02 -12.78 -2.02
C TYR A 71 -5.27 -11.28 -1.92
N ARG A 72 -6.51 -10.92 -1.59
CA ARG A 72 -6.95 -9.53 -1.49
C ARG A 72 -7.58 -9.32 -0.13
N TYR A 73 -7.20 -8.23 0.51
CA TYR A 73 -7.63 -7.85 1.85
C TYR A 73 -8.14 -6.42 1.80
N SER A 74 -9.12 -6.10 2.65
CA SER A 74 -9.61 -4.73 2.80
C SER A 74 -10.20 -4.54 4.19
N ARG A 75 -10.04 -3.34 4.73
CA ARG A 75 -10.73 -2.85 5.92
C ARG A 75 -11.01 -1.36 5.81
N ILE A 76 -11.85 -0.86 6.71
CA ILE A 76 -12.06 0.57 6.89
C ILE A 76 -10.77 1.19 7.46
N LEU A 77 -10.40 2.36 6.97
CA LEU A 77 -9.22 3.11 7.42
C LEU A 77 -9.47 3.89 8.73
N ASP A 78 -10.74 4.25 8.98
CA ASP A 78 -11.18 5.11 10.09
C ASP A 78 -10.49 6.48 10.10
N GLN A 79 -10.10 6.96 8.92
CA GLN A 79 -9.37 8.22 8.71
C GLN A 79 -8.05 8.34 9.47
N GLU A 80 -7.54 7.26 10.07
CA GLU A 80 -6.25 7.23 10.76
C GLU A 80 -5.19 6.54 9.90
N ARG A 81 -4.36 7.35 9.23
CA ARG A 81 -3.39 6.89 8.22
C ARG A 81 -2.21 6.09 8.80
N LEU A 82 -1.94 6.18 10.09
CA LEU A 82 -0.81 5.46 10.72
C LEU A 82 -1.24 4.22 11.50
N ASN A 83 -2.54 3.98 11.64
CA ASN A 83 -3.06 2.74 12.22
C ASN A 83 -3.10 1.65 11.14
N THR A 84 -1.96 0.99 10.92
CA THR A 84 -1.81 -0.07 9.90
C THR A 84 -1.72 -1.49 10.48
N GLU A 85 -1.86 -1.63 11.80
CA GLU A 85 -1.90 -2.92 12.51
C GLU A 85 -3.28 -3.60 12.40
#